data_AF-A0A7D9I7B0-F1
#
_entry.id   AF-A0A7D9I7B0-F1
#
_cell.length_a   1.000
_cell.length_b   1.000
_cell.length_c   1.000
_cell.angle_alpha   90.00
_cell.angle_beta   90.00
_cell.angle_gamma   90.00
#
_symmetry.space_group_name_H-M   'P 1'
#
loop_
_entity.id
_entity.type
_entity.pdbx_description
1 polymer ?
#
loop_
_entity_poly.entity_id
_entity_poly.type
_entity_poly.pdbx_seq_one_letter_code
_entity_poly.pdbx_strand_id
1 'polypeptide(L)'
;MDWDLCIICQKSSVEKLQCPANSKRKYAGVGYTSFVRNLEEFWKLEITPECLNVECLDEGLGIEQTLLNKKASWHKSCRDLFSSTKLERAKKRKLSAIADEKDREDCEQIID
;
A
#
# COMPACT_ATOMS: atom_id res chain seq x y z
N MET A 1 12.03 -0.02 13.17
CA MET A 1 11.44 -1.08 12.32
C MET A 1 12.12 -2.39 12.67
N ASP A 2 11.35 -3.43 12.96
CA ASP A 2 11.86 -4.80 13.02
C ASP A 2 11.65 -5.46 11.65
N TRP A 3 12.75 -5.84 10.99
CA TRP A 3 12.76 -6.40 9.64
C TRP A 3 12.53 -7.92 9.62
N ASP A 4 12.62 -8.59 10.78
CA ASP A 4 12.30 -10.01 10.93
C ASP A 4 10.79 -10.25 11.13
N LEU A 5 10.03 -9.16 11.38
CA LEU A 5 8.58 -9.16 11.43
C LEU A 5 7.94 -8.73 10.11
N CYS A 6 6.61 -8.83 10.01
CA CYS A 6 5.88 -8.27 8.89
C CYS A 6 6.09 -6.75 8.81
N ILE A 7 6.62 -6.25 7.71
CA ILE A 7 6.85 -4.80 7.54
C ILE A 7 5.56 -3.97 7.50
N ILE A 8 4.41 -4.61 7.26
CA ILE A 8 3.12 -3.91 7.14
C ILE A 8 2.43 -3.79 8.49
N CYS A 9 2.57 -4.75 9.40
CA CYS A 9 1.86 -4.73 10.68
C CYS A 9 2.75 -4.82 11.92
N GLN A 10 4.07 -4.99 11.74
CA GLN A 10 5.10 -5.08 12.79
C GLN A 10 4.75 -6.09 13.90
N LYS A 11 4.17 -7.23 13.51
CA LYS A 11 3.76 -8.31 14.40
C LYS A 11 4.18 -9.67 13.83
N SER A 12 4.43 -10.62 14.73
CA SER A 12 4.44 -12.05 14.40
C SER A 12 3.02 -12.58 14.26
N SER A 13 2.82 -13.55 13.38
CA SER A 13 1.54 -14.25 13.21
C SER A 13 1.78 -15.74 13.01
N VAL A 14 0.70 -16.53 13.11
CA VAL A 14 0.67 -17.92 12.64
C VAL A 14 0.85 -18.01 11.13
N GLU A 15 0.50 -16.94 10.41
CA GLU A 15 0.72 -16.82 8.99
C GLU A 15 2.21 -16.68 8.69
N LYS A 16 2.73 -17.53 7.78
CA LYS A 16 4.13 -17.45 7.37
C LYS A 16 4.41 -16.16 6.63
N LEU A 17 5.54 -15.53 6.97
CA LEU A 17 6.06 -14.40 6.24
C LEU A 17 6.48 -14.80 4.82
N GLN A 18 6.20 -13.92 3.87
CA GLN A 18 6.61 -14.02 2.48
C GLN A 18 7.66 -12.95 2.19
N CYS A 19 8.81 -13.38 1.67
CA CYS A 19 9.90 -12.51 1.26
C CYS A 19 9.98 -12.48 -0.28
N PRO A 20 9.66 -11.36 -0.94
CA PRO A 20 9.81 -11.22 -2.39
C PRO A 20 11.23 -11.43 -2.93
N ALA A 21 12.27 -11.15 -2.12
CA ALA A 21 13.67 -11.41 -2.50
C ALA A 21 13.95 -12.92 -2.66
N ASN A 22 13.20 -13.78 -1.96
CA ASN A 22 13.33 -15.25 -2.03
C ASN A 22 12.50 -15.88 -3.17
N SER A 23 11.89 -15.06 -4.03
CA SER A 23 11.12 -15.54 -5.18
C SER A 23 12.01 -16.27 -6.18
N LYS A 24 11.60 -17.47 -6.61
CA LYS A 24 12.29 -18.24 -7.67
C LYS A 24 12.09 -17.67 -9.09
N ARG A 25 11.30 -16.58 -9.23
CA ARG A 25 11.05 -15.95 -10.53
C ARG A 25 12.29 -15.23 -11.03
N LYS A 26 12.45 -15.12 -12.37
CA LYS A 26 13.63 -14.55 -13.05
C LYS A 26 14.05 -13.17 -12.51
N TYR A 27 13.10 -12.39 -12.02
CA TYR A 27 13.33 -11.08 -11.41
C TYR A 27 12.98 -11.17 -9.91
N ALA A 28 13.97 -11.48 -9.09
CA ALA A 28 13.83 -11.44 -7.63
C ALA A 28 13.43 -10.02 -7.20
N GLY A 29 12.57 -9.90 -6.19
CA GLY A 29 12.17 -8.58 -5.67
C GLY A 29 11.06 -7.85 -6.43
N VAL A 30 10.56 -8.33 -7.58
CA VAL A 30 9.41 -7.70 -8.30
C VAL A 30 8.17 -7.48 -7.41
N GLY A 31 8.03 -8.29 -6.36
CA GLY A 31 7.00 -8.08 -5.35
C GLY A 31 7.11 -6.71 -4.66
N TYR A 32 8.33 -6.24 -4.36
CA TYR A 32 8.58 -4.91 -3.80
C TYR A 32 8.18 -3.82 -4.77
N THR A 33 8.59 -3.87 -6.03
CA THR A 33 8.21 -2.89 -7.06
C THR A 33 6.68 -2.73 -7.14
N SER A 34 5.96 -3.85 -7.21
CA SER A 34 4.49 -3.82 -7.31
C SER A 34 3.82 -3.28 -6.04
N PHE A 35 4.43 -3.54 -4.87
CA PHE A 35 3.95 -3.05 -3.59
C PHE A 35 4.16 -1.54 -3.46
N VAL A 36 5.38 -1.05 -3.72
CA VAL A 36 5.73 0.38 -3.65
C VAL A 36 4.88 1.20 -4.60
N ARG A 37 4.72 0.76 -5.85
CA ARG A 37 3.85 1.45 -6.81
C ARG A 37 2.40 1.57 -6.31
N ASN A 38 1.85 0.49 -5.76
CA ASN A 38 0.48 0.55 -5.25
C ASN A 38 0.39 1.41 -3.98
N LEU A 39 1.39 1.34 -3.10
CA LEU A 39 1.48 2.15 -1.88
C LEU A 39 1.49 3.65 -2.19
N GLU A 40 2.29 4.08 -3.16
CA GLU A 40 2.31 5.47 -3.65
C GLU A 40 0.94 5.91 -4.16
N GLU A 41 0.22 5.05 -4.88
CA GLU A 41 -1.12 5.35 -5.36
C GLU A 41 -2.14 5.43 -4.22
N PHE A 42 -2.05 4.57 -3.20
CA PHE A 42 -2.89 4.69 -1.99
C PHE A 42 -2.64 6.02 -1.25
N TRP A 43 -1.38 6.47 -1.22
CA TRP A 43 -1.01 7.76 -0.63
C TRP A 43 -1.57 8.95 -1.40
N LYS A 44 -1.49 8.95 -2.74
CA LYS A 44 -2.11 9.99 -3.57
C LYS A 44 -3.62 10.08 -3.36
N LEU A 45 -4.25 8.97 -2.96
CA LEU A 45 -5.67 8.92 -2.63
C LEU A 45 -5.93 9.30 -1.17
N GLU A 46 -4.93 9.45 -0.31
CA GLU A 46 -5.07 9.67 1.14
C GLU A 46 -5.88 8.56 1.83
N ILE A 47 -5.81 7.31 1.31
CA ILE A 47 -6.53 6.13 1.84
C ILE A 47 -5.53 5.05 2.27
N THR A 48 -4.38 5.45 2.79
CA THR A 48 -3.37 4.49 3.22
C THR A 48 -3.86 3.76 4.48
N PRO A 49 -3.84 2.41 4.50
CA PRO A 49 -4.17 1.64 5.70
C PRO A 49 -3.31 2.07 6.89
N GLU A 50 -3.94 2.37 8.03
CA GLU A 50 -3.30 2.85 9.28
C GLU A 50 -2.20 1.93 9.82
N CYS A 51 -2.19 0.66 9.40
CA CYS A 51 -1.22 -0.32 9.88
C CYS A 51 0.21 -0.05 9.40
N LEU A 52 0.41 0.70 8.32
CA LEU A 52 1.71 0.87 7.70
C LEU A 52 2.36 2.23 8.03
N ASN A 53 3.48 2.18 8.74
CA ASN A 53 4.36 3.34 8.90
C ASN A 53 5.39 3.37 7.77
N VAL A 54 5.15 4.21 6.76
CA VAL A 54 6.00 4.26 5.57
C VAL A 54 7.28 5.07 5.78
N GLU A 55 7.29 6.03 6.70
CA GLU A 55 8.51 6.79 7.02
C GLU A 55 9.63 5.86 7.50
N CYS A 56 9.26 4.73 8.13
CA CYS A 56 10.20 3.70 8.57
C CYS A 56 10.68 2.76 7.45
N LEU A 57 10.12 2.85 6.24
CA LEU A 57 10.47 1.97 5.12
C LEU A 57 11.55 2.54 4.19
N ASP A 58 11.91 3.82 4.34
CA ASP A 58 12.96 4.45 3.56
C ASP A 58 14.15 4.82 4.46
N GLU A 59 15.28 4.13 4.28
CA GLU A 59 16.54 4.45 4.98
C GLU A 59 17.40 5.49 4.22
N GLY A 60 16.80 6.25 3.29
CA GLY A 60 17.46 7.30 2.50
C GLY A 60 17.93 6.87 1.11
N LEU A 61 17.55 5.67 0.67
CA LEU A 61 17.88 5.10 -0.65
C LEU A 61 16.64 4.85 -1.52
N GLY A 62 15.46 5.22 -1.02
CA GLY A 62 14.17 4.85 -1.59
C GLY A 62 13.62 3.58 -0.95
N ILE A 63 12.28 3.51 -0.85
CA ILE A 63 11.56 2.39 -0.23
C ILE A 63 11.92 1.07 -0.90
N GLU A 64 11.82 0.97 -2.23
CA GLU A 64 12.05 -0.29 -2.94
C GLU A 64 13.44 -0.88 -2.68
N GLN A 65 14.48 -0.05 -2.76
CA GLN A 65 15.86 -0.47 -2.52
C GLN A 65 16.07 -0.88 -1.06
N THR A 66 15.47 -0.14 -0.12
CA THR A 66 15.51 -0.46 1.31
C THR A 66 14.86 -1.83 1.57
N LEU A 67 13.66 -2.08 1.03
CA LEU A 67 12.96 -3.36 1.17
C LEU A 67 13.77 -4.54 0.60
N LEU A 68 14.42 -4.32 -0.54
CA LEU A 68 15.26 -5.33 -1.18
C LEU A 68 16.50 -5.65 -0.32
N ASN A 69 17.22 -4.62 0.13
CA ASN A 69 18.44 -4.77 0.93
C ASN A 69 18.17 -5.49 2.26
N LYS A 70 17.05 -5.17 2.91
CA LYS A 70 16.63 -5.77 4.18
C LYS A 70 15.95 -7.12 4.00
N LYS A 71 15.73 -7.59 2.77
CA LYS A 71 14.94 -8.78 2.45
C LYS A 71 13.59 -8.77 3.17
N ALA A 72 12.96 -7.60 3.17
CA ALA A 72 11.75 -7.33 3.92
C ALA A 72 10.65 -8.35 3.63
N SER A 73 9.94 -8.75 4.67
CA SER A 73 8.91 -9.78 4.57
C SER A 73 7.56 -9.28 5.08
N TRP A 74 6.49 -9.92 4.61
CA TRP A 74 5.13 -9.57 5.02
C TRP A 74 4.22 -10.80 5.07
N HIS A 75 3.14 -10.69 5.83
CA HIS A 75 2.02 -11.61 5.69
C HIS A 75 1.35 -11.40 4.31
N LYS A 76 0.87 -12.48 3.69
CA LYS A 76 0.07 -12.40 2.47
C LYS A 76 -1.20 -11.59 2.72
N SER A 77 -1.89 -11.82 3.85
CA SER A 77 -3.08 -11.07 4.23
C SER A 77 -2.84 -9.56 4.33
N CYS A 78 -1.72 -9.15 4.94
CA CYS A 78 -1.32 -7.74 5.01
C CYS A 78 -1.01 -7.18 3.61
N ARG A 79 -0.24 -7.89 2.79
CA ARG A 79 0.09 -7.46 1.42
C ARG A 79 -1.16 -7.34 0.54
N ASP A 80 -2.14 -8.21 0.73
CA ASP A 80 -3.37 -8.22 -0.07
C ASP A 80 -4.19 -6.93 0.12
N LEU A 81 -4.01 -6.20 1.23
CA LEU A 81 -4.57 -4.84 1.43
C LEU A 81 -4.05 -3.83 0.40
N PHE A 82 -2.82 -4.00 -0.04
CA PHE A 82 -2.13 -3.14 -1.03
C PHE A 82 -2.14 -3.77 -2.43
N SER A 83 -3.06 -4.70 -2.70
CA SER A 83 -3.21 -5.30 -4.02
C SER A 83 -3.84 -4.32 -5.02
N SER A 84 -3.57 -4.52 -6.31
CA SER A 84 -4.14 -3.68 -7.37
C SER A 84 -5.68 -3.73 -7.37
N THR A 85 -6.29 -4.88 -7.07
CA THR A 85 -7.75 -4.98 -6.93
C THR A 85 -8.30 -4.11 -5.79
N LYS A 86 -7.59 -4.03 -4.64
CA LYS A 86 -7.99 -3.14 -3.54
C LYS A 86 -7.81 -1.69 -3.93
N LEU A 87 -6.72 -1.37 -4.62
CA LEU A 87 -6.44 -0.02 -5.12
C LEU A 87 -7.54 0.46 -6.08
N GLU A 88 -7.89 -0.34 -7.08
CA GLU A 88 -8.95 0.01 -8.04
C GLU A 88 -10.31 0.21 -7.35
N ARG A 89 -10.63 -0.61 -6.35
CA ARG A 89 -11.84 -0.42 -5.54
C ARG A 89 -11.79 0.86 -4.71
N ALA A 90 -10.64 1.23 -4.15
CA ALA A 90 -10.47 2.47 -3.41
C ALA A 90 -10.61 3.69 -4.34
N LYS A 91 -9.99 3.66 -5.52
CA LYS A 91 -10.14 4.68 -6.57
C LYS A 91 -11.61 4.90 -6.94
N LYS A 92 -12.34 3.83 -7.22
CA LYS A 92 -13.77 3.91 -7.56
C LYS A 92 -14.61 4.57 -6.46
N ARG A 93 -14.34 4.25 -5.18
CA ARG A 93 -15.07 4.85 -4.05
C ARG A 93 -14.75 6.33 -3.86
N LYS A 94 -13.49 6.74 -4.03
CA LYS A 94 -13.11 8.17 -3.95
C LYS A 94 -13.78 8.96 -5.08
N LEU A 95 -13.79 8.41 -6.30
CA LEU A 95 -14.46 9.04 -7.44
C LEU A 95 -15.97 9.17 -7.25
N SER A 96 -16.66 8.16 -6.69
CA SER A 96 -18.09 8.27 -6.41
C SER A 96 -18.39 9.31 -5.32
N ALA A 97 -17.57 9.36 -4.26
CA ALA A 97 -17.74 10.36 -3.20
C ALA A 97 -17.59 11.80 -3.73
N ILE A 98 -16.60 12.05 -4.60
CA ILE A 98 -16.40 13.35 -5.23
C ILE A 98 -17.57 13.73 -6.16
N ALA A 99 -18.14 12.76 -6.88
CA ALA A 99 -19.32 13.00 -7.71
C ALA A 99 -20.53 13.39 -6.85
N ASP A 100 -20.77 12.67 -5.75
CA ASP A 100 -21.86 12.97 -4.82
C ASP A 100 -21.71 14.34 -4.12
N GLU A 101 -20.47 14.75 -3.80
CA GLU A 101 -20.17 16.08 -3.25
C GLU A 101 -20.44 17.19 -4.27
N LYS A 102 -20.00 16.99 -5.52
CA LYS A 102 -20.22 17.96 -6.60
C LYS A 102 -21.70 18.14 -6.92
N ASP A 103 -22.47 17.04 -6.96
CA ASP A 103 -23.92 17.10 -7.19
C ASP A 103 -24.66 17.84 -6.07
N ARG A 104 -24.15 17.76 -4.82
CA ARG A 104 -24.70 18.51 -3.68
C ARG A 104 -24.40 20.00 -3.78
N GLU A 105 -23.17 20.36 -4.14
CA GLU A 105 -22.72 21.76 -4.25
C GLU A 105 -23.41 22.50 -5.41
N ASP A 106 -23.68 21.80 -6.52
CA ASP A 106 -24.46 22.32 -7.66
C ASP A 106 -25.93 22.59 -7.30
N CYS A 107 -26.52 21.83 -6.37
CA CYS A 107 -27.88 22.10 -5.86
C CYS A 107 -27.95 23.29 -4.89
N GLU A 108 -26.89 23.58 -4.14
CA GLU A 108 -26.87 24.68 -3.17
C GLU A 108 -26.66 26.06 -3.83
N GLN A 109 -26.08 26.12 -5.03
CA GLN A 109 -25.84 27.37 -5.79
C GLN A 109 -27.03 27.87 -6.63
N ILE A 110 -28.17 27.17 -6.61
CA ILE A 110 -29.39 27.57 -7.36
C ILE A 110 -30.38 28.36 -6.48
N ILE A 111 -30.07 28.58 -5.20
CA ILE A 111 -30.87 29.40 -4.29
C ILE A 111 -30.18 30.77 -4.10
N ASP A 112 -30.20 31.62 -5.13
CA ASP A 112 -30.00 33.08 -5.03
C ASP A 112 -30.73 33.81 -6.16
#